data_AF-A0A507FBJ9-F1
#
_entry.id   AF-A0A507FBJ9-F1
#
_cell.length_a   1.000
_cell.length_b   1.000
_cell.length_c   1.000
_cell.angle_alpha   90.00
_cell.angle_beta   90.00
_cell.angle_gamma   90.00
#
_symmetry.space_group_name_H-M   'P 1'
#
loop_
_entity.id
_entity.type
_entity.pdbx_description
1 polymer ?
#
loop_
_entity_poly.entity_id
_entity_poly.type
_entity_poly.pdbx_seq_one_letter_code
_entity_poly.pdbx_strand_id
1 'polypeptide(L)'
;MPAVNLAPRAITWTPTGEGSTWAYNCDWSTPNMATVAVPANLCAAKCLETSGCTHFSWNNEKSGTCLLKAGPVAPESAVSIGSNSDVAMCGYVTGTANAGSGGKCPAPSPVVPTVSSASVAPASSSSSSSSSRVVPTSASTAAASSSSSSSAARSSSSTAESSTRSSTAAASSSPSPSPINTSTVAPSPSPSAQPSSSSTTTKSEQPSPSPSASPIPVEKGLNLKVVNNCKHDIWPGMTGLDKDTKQPFFGDASSSNPAGFQLTPGATRTIKMKPNLAALRLWARTGCKTVDNKFVCDVGDCGNPNNHYDGTCYQGGGLGANSLFEISIDADYKTWYDLSIVDGYTIPIAVALSGSPVQIPDKGKFSCGNPSCRPDMKRCPPELIKYGPDGSAIACQSISKAINDDATRKAHPQLAAIFNNEELRSKTECSCIVGSCSGDTVAEVLGNLKNGSVLGKDRSGYCCSPNIAWYNDTPDIKSHICYADSKPKPLDGGNKRYDQIFKEICADAYSWEFDDENSTYNCLGTDVTYTVEFC
;
A
#
# COMPACT_ATOMS: atom_id res chain seq x y z
N MET A 1 13.91 -5.02 -50.19
CA MET A 1 14.42 -4.18 -49.08
C MET A 1 15.45 -5.00 -48.33
N PRO A 2 16.59 -4.44 -47.90
CA PRO A 2 17.53 -5.17 -47.05
C PRO A 2 16.92 -5.41 -45.67
N ALA A 3 17.23 -6.54 -45.05
CA ALA A 3 16.81 -6.81 -43.68
C ALA A 3 17.49 -5.82 -42.74
N VAL A 4 16.70 -5.08 -41.95
CA VAL A 4 17.23 -4.21 -40.90
C VAL A 4 17.77 -5.12 -39.80
N ASN A 5 19.08 -5.27 -39.74
CA ASN A 5 19.76 -5.99 -38.68
C ASN A 5 19.71 -5.13 -37.41
N LEU A 6 18.58 -5.18 -36.70
CA LEU A 6 18.39 -4.49 -35.43
C LEU A 6 19.42 -5.03 -34.43
N ALA A 7 20.34 -4.17 -34.00
CA ALA A 7 21.19 -4.49 -32.87
C ALA A 7 20.31 -4.89 -31.66
N PRO A 8 20.67 -5.94 -30.90
CA PRO A 8 19.90 -6.34 -29.73
C PRO A 8 19.75 -5.14 -28.79
N ARG A 9 18.52 -4.88 -28.32
CA ARG A 9 18.25 -3.77 -27.40
C ARG A 9 19.15 -3.92 -26.18
N ALA A 10 19.85 -2.84 -25.81
CA ALA A 10 20.68 -2.83 -24.62
C ALA A 10 19.82 -3.15 -23.39
N ILE A 11 20.26 -4.14 -22.61
CA ILE A 11 19.59 -4.55 -21.38
C ILE A 11 19.79 -3.45 -20.33
N THR A 12 18.69 -2.84 -19.87
CA THR A 12 18.73 -1.74 -18.90
C THR A 12 18.77 -2.31 -17.49
N TRP A 13 19.92 -2.19 -16.85
CA TRP A 13 20.22 -2.75 -15.53
C TRP A 13 19.78 -1.83 -14.38
N THR A 14 19.07 -2.41 -13.40
CA THR A 14 18.54 -1.77 -12.20
C THR A 14 19.26 -2.30 -10.95
N PRO A 15 20.05 -1.47 -10.23
CA PRO A 15 20.64 -1.88 -8.95
C PRO A 15 19.59 -2.05 -7.85
N THR A 16 19.75 -3.04 -6.96
CA THR A 16 18.85 -3.25 -5.80
C THR A 16 19.27 -2.48 -4.55
N GLY A 17 20.52 -2.00 -4.49
CA GLY A 17 21.12 -1.44 -3.29
C GLY A 17 21.69 -2.49 -2.31
N GLU A 18 21.34 -3.76 -2.50
CA GLU A 18 21.70 -4.88 -1.60
C GLU A 18 22.82 -5.77 -2.17
N GLY A 19 23.71 -5.21 -3.00
CA GLY A 19 24.78 -5.98 -3.66
C GLY A 19 24.30 -6.85 -4.83
N SER A 20 23.20 -6.48 -5.50
CA SER A 20 22.80 -7.10 -6.77
C SER A 20 22.20 -6.09 -7.76
N THR A 21 22.07 -6.52 -9.01
CA THR A 21 21.53 -5.75 -10.14
C THR A 21 20.68 -6.67 -11.02
N TRP A 22 19.57 -6.18 -11.58
CA TRP A 22 18.62 -6.98 -12.36
C TRP A 22 18.00 -6.19 -13.54
N ALA A 23 17.39 -6.88 -14.50
CA ALA A 23 16.70 -6.30 -15.65
C ALA A 23 15.55 -7.20 -16.14
N TYR A 24 14.56 -6.61 -16.83
CA TYR A 24 13.50 -7.35 -17.53
C TYR A 24 13.93 -7.78 -18.94
N ASN A 25 13.20 -8.76 -19.51
CA ASN A 25 13.37 -9.22 -20.88
C ASN A 25 14.80 -9.72 -21.19
N CYS A 26 15.43 -10.36 -20.20
CA CYS A 26 16.74 -10.98 -20.31
C CYS A 26 16.82 -12.35 -19.63
N ASP A 27 17.81 -13.14 -20.05
CA ASP A 27 18.21 -14.43 -19.49
C ASP A 27 19.74 -14.61 -19.62
N TRP A 28 20.30 -15.70 -19.09
CA TRP A 28 21.70 -16.08 -19.19
C TRP A 28 21.83 -17.47 -19.83
N SER A 29 22.76 -17.66 -20.75
CA SER A 29 23.01 -18.95 -21.42
C SER A 29 23.71 -20.00 -20.53
N THR A 30 24.10 -19.63 -19.32
CA THR A 30 24.77 -20.47 -18.33
C THR A 30 23.83 -21.49 -17.68
N PRO A 31 24.32 -22.70 -17.34
CA PRO A 31 23.52 -23.72 -16.66
C PRO A 31 23.04 -23.29 -15.27
N ASN A 32 21.83 -23.74 -14.91
CA ASN A 32 21.26 -23.58 -13.58
C ASN A 32 22.00 -24.49 -12.58
N MET A 33 22.54 -23.93 -11.49
CA MET A 33 23.04 -24.74 -10.37
C MET A 33 21.90 -25.22 -9.48
N ALA A 34 20.85 -24.41 -9.36
CA ALA A 34 19.69 -24.66 -8.52
C ALA A 34 18.45 -23.96 -9.10
N THR A 35 17.30 -24.52 -8.80
CA THR A 35 15.99 -24.02 -9.23
C THR A 35 15.13 -23.85 -7.98
N VAL A 36 14.72 -22.62 -7.69
CA VAL A 36 14.01 -22.26 -6.46
C VAL A 36 12.73 -21.51 -6.83
N ALA A 37 11.57 -22.06 -6.47
CA ALA A 37 10.30 -21.36 -6.67
C ALA A 37 10.14 -20.24 -5.62
N VAL A 38 10.28 -18.99 -6.07
CA VAL A 38 10.09 -17.76 -5.27
C VAL A 38 9.54 -16.66 -6.18
N PRO A 39 8.78 -15.67 -5.65
CA PRO A 39 8.44 -14.44 -6.37
C PRO A 39 9.67 -13.73 -6.93
N ALA A 40 9.50 -13.02 -8.05
CA ALA A 40 10.59 -12.43 -8.82
C ALA A 40 11.47 -11.48 -7.99
N ASN A 41 10.85 -10.65 -7.15
CA ASN A 41 11.51 -9.70 -6.25
C ASN A 41 12.39 -10.37 -5.17
N LEU A 42 12.19 -11.67 -4.88
CA LEU A 42 13.02 -12.41 -3.92
C LEU A 42 14.14 -13.21 -4.58
N CYS A 43 14.19 -13.27 -5.91
CA CYS A 43 15.20 -14.06 -6.64
C CYS A 43 16.63 -13.54 -6.42
N ALA A 44 16.79 -12.22 -6.31
CA ALA A 44 18.06 -11.56 -5.98
C ALA A 44 18.57 -11.94 -4.57
N ALA A 45 17.72 -11.76 -3.55
CA ALA A 45 18.03 -12.16 -2.17
C ALA A 45 18.35 -13.67 -2.07
N LYS A 46 17.58 -14.51 -2.77
CA LYS A 46 17.82 -15.96 -2.81
C LYS A 46 19.18 -16.31 -3.43
N CYS A 47 19.65 -15.56 -4.42
CA CYS A 47 21.00 -15.72 -4.96
C CYS A 47 22.07 -15.28 -3.94
N LEU A 48 21.91 -14.11 -3.30
CA LEU A 48 22.83 -13.61 -2.28
C LEU A 48 22.99 -14.57 -1.08
N GLU A 49 21.91 -15.24 -0.67
CA GLU A 49 21.92 -16.28 0.37
C GLU A 49 22.54 -17.62 -0.09
N THR A 50 22.62 -17.87 -1.40
CA THR A 50 23.03 -19.18 -1.94
C THR A 50 24.52 -19.18 -2.26
N SER A 51 25.30 -19.90 -1.43
CA SER A 51 26.74 -20.07 -1.62
C SER A 51 27.09 -20.50 -3.05
N GLY A 52 27.93 -19.71 -3.73
CA GLY A 52 28.34 -19.95 -5.12
C GLY A 52 27.44 -19.32 -6.20
N CYS A 53 26.31 -18.71 -5.83
CA CYS A 53 25.48 -17.96 -6.77
C CYS A 53 26.12 -16.63 -7.14
N THR A 54 26.30 -16.41 -8.44
CA THR A 54 26.80 -15.14 -9.00
C THR A 54 25.74 -14.43 -9.82
N HIS A 55 24.75 -15.16 -10.34
CA HIS A 55 23.68 -14.61 -11.16
C HIS A 55 22.44 -15.50 -11.17
N PHE A 56 21.34 -14.95 -11.66
CA PHE A 56 20.04 -15.60 -11.67
C PHE A 56 19.21 -15.19 -12.88
N SER A 57 18.27 -16.04 -13.24
CA SER A 57 17.13 -15.71 -14.10
C SER A 57 15.84 -16.03 -13.36
N TRP A 58 14.73 -15.44 -13.77
CA TRP A 58 13.42 -15.76 -13.26
C TRP A 58 12.41 -15.77 -14.40
N ASN A 59 11.54 -16.78 -14.43
CA ASN A 59 10.45 -16.86 -15.40
C ASN A 59 9.15 -17.37 -14.76
N ASN A 60 8.05 -17.18 -15.48
CA ASN A 60 6.71 -17.50 -14.99
C ASN A 60 6.17 -18.86 -15.44
N GLU A 61 6.99 -19.72 -16.07
CA GLU A 61 6.56 -21.01 -16.62
C GLU A 61 6.09 -22.02 -15.56
N LYS A 62 6.39 -21.75 -14.27
CA LYS A 62 5.98 -22.55 -13.10
C LYS A 62 5.71 -21.66 -11.88
N SER A 63 4.76 -20.74 -12.01
CA SER A 63 4.26 -19.89 -10.91
C SER A 63 5.34 -19.07 -10.18
N GLY A 64 6.35 -18.64 -10.93
CA GLY A 64 7.51 -17.89 -10.44
C GLY A 64 8.69 -18.78 -10.02
N THR A 65 9.59 -19.03 -10.97
CA THR A 65 10.77 -19.88 -10.77
C THR A 65 12.06 -19.07 -10.93
N CYS A 66 12.85 -18.98 -9.85
CA CYS A 66 14.19 -18.43 -9.83
C CYS A 66 15.21 -19.51 -10.17
N LEU A 67 15.96 -19.29 -11.25
CA LEU A 67 17.04 -20.13 -11.75
C LEU A 67 18.38 -19.55 -11.29
N LEU A 68 18.98 -20.14 -10.27
CA LEU A 68 20.26 -19.69 -9.70
C LEU A 68 21.43 -20.28 -10.51
N LYS A 69 22.39 -19.43 -10.88
CA LYS A 69 23.46 -19.73 -11.85
C LYS A 69 24.84 -19.33 -11.30
N ALA A 70 25.84 -20.12 -11.66
CA ALA A 70 27.20 -20.08 -11.10
C ALA A 70 28.24 -19.69 -12.17
N GLY A 71 29.39 -19.20 -11.72
CA GLY A 71 30.54 -18.93 -12.57
C GLY A 71 30.66 -17.47 -13.00
N PRO A 72 31.52 -17.17 -13.99
CA PRO A 72 31.74 -15.80 -14.47
C PRO A 72 30.45 -15.21 -15.02
N VAL A 73 30.16 -13.97 -14.64
CA VAL A 73 29.04 -13.18 -15.16
C VAL A 73 29.52 -11.78 -15.50
N ALA A 74 29.14 -11.29 -16.67
CA ALA A 74 29.39 -9.93 -17.12
C ALA A 74 28.06 -9.35 -17.66
N PRO A 75 27.72 -8.07 -17.40
CA PRO A 75 26.45 -7.48 -17.85
C PRO A 75 26.19 -7.62 -19.35
N GLU A 76 27.24 -7.64 -20.16
CA GLU A 76 27.22 -7.84 -21.62
C GLU A 76 26.99 -9.29 -22.07
N SER A 77 27.09 -10.29 -21.19
CA SER A 77 26.82 -11.69 -21.52
C SER A 77 25.36 -12.11 -21.27
N ALA A 78 24.49 -11.18 -20.92
CA ALA A 78 23.05 -11.42 -20.81
C ALA A 78 22.39 -11.44 -22.20
N VAL A 79 21.48 -12.38 -22.41
CA VAL A 79 20.74 -12.57 -23.66
C VAL A 79 19.40 -11.85 -23.53
N SER A 80 19.09 -10.93 -24.46
CA SER A 80 17.74 -10.35 -24.52
C SER A 80 16.78 -11.31 -25.20
N ILE A 81 15.62 -11.55 -24.59
CA ILE A 81 14.63 -12.56 -25.00
C ILE A 81 13.37 -11.98 -25.66
N GLY A 82 13.39 -10.68 -26.00
CA GLY A 82 12.31 -9.99 -26.71
C GLY A 82 11.33 -9.26 -25.79
N SER A 83 10.56 -8.32 -26.33
CA SER A 83 9.74 -7.37 -25.56
C SER A 83 8.30 -7.83 -25.29
N ASN A 84 8.03 -9.13 -25.38
CA ASN A 84 6.71 -9.72 -25.13
C ASN A 84 6.74 -10.70 -23.93
N SER A 85 7.78 -10.62 -23.10
CA SER A 85 7.98 -11.45 -21.92
C SER A 85 8.19 -10.59 -20.67
N ASP A 86 7.21 -9.73 -20.35
CA ASP A 86 7.20 -8.89 -19.13
C ASP A 86 7.16 -9.69 -17.80
N VAL A 87 7.33 -11.00 -17.92
CA VAL A 87 7.32 -12.04 -16.89
C VAL A 87 8.63 -12.84 -16.86
N ALA A 88 9.68 -12.35 -17.53
CA ALA A 88 11.02 -12.89 -17.48
C ALA A 88 12.04 -11.80 -17.15
N MET A 89 12.89 -12.06 -16.16
CA MET A 89 13.95 -11.15 -15.69
C MET A 89 15.24 -11.91 -15.43
N CYS A 90 16.36 -11.20 -15.42
CA CYS A 90 17.65 -11.75 -15.04
C CYS A 90 18.44 -10.75 -14.19
N GLY A 91 19.39 -11.24 -13.40
CA GLY A 91 20.23 -10.39 -12.56
C GLY A 91 21.53 -11.06 -12.13
N TYR A 92 22.40 -10.28 -11.51
CA TYR A 92 23.73 -10.69 -11.05
C TYR A 92 24.12 -10.00 -9.74
N VAL A 93 24.98 -10.64 -8.98
CA VAL A 93 25.51 -10.14 -7.70
C VAL A 93 26.65 -9.16 -7.97
N THR A 94 26.51 -7.93 -7.46
CA THR A 94 27.52 -6.86 -7.61
C THR A 94 28.60 -6.99 -6.53
N GLY A 95 29.54 -7.90 -6.79
CA GLY A 95 30.68 -8.14 -5.91
C GLY A 95 31.67 -9.21 -6.39
N THR A 96 31.31 -10.03 -7.37
CA THR A 96 32.12 -11.17 -7.84
C THR A 96 32.68 -11.02 -9.26
N ALA A 97 32.82 -9.78 -9.75
CA ALA A 97 33.26 -9.48 -11.11
C ALA A 97 34.79 -9.28 -11.27
N ASN A 98 35.61 -10.25 -10.84
CA ASN A 98 36.83 -10.65 -11.58
C ASN A 98 37.53 -11.89 -10.98
N ALA A 99 37.59 -13.00 -11.74
CA ALA A 99 38.47 -14.13 -11.46
C ALA A 99 38.76 -14.96 -12.74
N GLY A 100 39.14 -14.26 -13.82
CA GLY A 100 39.41 -14.84 -15.14
C GLY A 100 40.89 -14.92 -15.52
N SER A 101 41.78 -15.40 -14.65
CA SER A 101 43.12 -15.90 -15.03
C SER A 101 43.77 -16.69 -13.88
N GLY A 102 44.63 -17.65 -14.21
CA GLY A 102 45.06 -18.70 -13.29
C GLY A 102 45.98 -18.23 -12.14
N GLY A 103 45.61 -18.60 -10.92
CA GLY A 103 46.46 -18.59 -9.74
C GLY A 103 45.99 -19.65 -8.75
N LYS A 104 46.86 -20.59 -8.37
CA LYS A 104 46.52 -21.64 -7.39
C LYS A 104 46.17 -21.00 -6.05
N CYS A 105 45.03 -21.35 -5.46
CA CYS A 105 44.81 -21.12 -4.03
C CYS A 105 45.87 -21.90 -3.23
N PRO A 106 46.63 -21.27 -2.33
CA PRO A 106 47.34 -22.01 -1.30
C PRO A 106 46.32 -22.64 -0.34
N ALA A 107 46.59 -23.86 0.09
CA ALA A 107 45.73 -24.56 1.05
C ALA A 107 45.69 -23.84 2.41
N PRO A 108 44.58 -23.93 3.16
CA PRO A 108 44.51 -23.35 4.50
C PRO A 108 45.47 -24.10 5.45
N SER A 109 46.46 -23.38 5.97
CA SER A 109 47.31 -23.88 7.06
C SER A 109 46.56 -23.80 8.40
N PRO A 110 46.74 -24.77 9.32
CA PRO A 110 45.98 -24.84 10.56
C PRO A 110 46.39 -23.72 11.54
N VAL A 111 45.40 -23.05 12.12
CA VAL A 111 45.62 -22.05 13.17
C VAL A 111 45.92 -22.77 14.48
N VAL A 112 47.17 -22.65 14.94
CA VAL A 112 47.60 -23.04 16.28
C VAL A 112 47.32 -21.88 17.24
N PRO A 113 46.67 -22.08 18.40
CA PRO A 113 46.44 -21.02 19.37
C PRO A 113 47.71 -20.72 20.17
N THR A 114 48.18 -19.47 20.14
CA THR A 114 49.25 -19.01 21.02
C THR A 114 48.70 -18.52 22.36
N VAL A 115 49.23 -19.11 23.44
CA VAL A 115 48.97 -18.69 24.82
C VAL A 115 49.62 -17.34 25.14
N SER A 116 49.00 -16.59 26.06
CA SER A 116 49.68 -15.62 26.91
C SER A 116 49.15 -15.76 28.33
N SER A 117 50.05 -15.86 29.29
CA SER A 117 49.79 -16.36 30.63
C SER A 117 50.02 -15.30 31.70
N ALA A 118 49.09 -15.21 32.67
CA ALA A 118 49.39 -14.88 34.07
C ALA A 118 48.20 -15.18 35.01
N SER A 119 48.36 -16.24 35.81
CA SER A 119 47.99 -16.31 37.24
C SER A 119 46.57 -15.99 37.73
N VAL A 120 45.85 -17.00 38.24
CA VAL A 120 45.48 -17.21 39.67
C VAL A 120 45.02 -18.67 39.88
N ALA A 121 45.20 -19.21 41.09
CA ALA A 121 45.03 -20.63 41.48
C ALA A 121 43.57 -21.05 41.82
N PRO A 122 43.26 -22.35 42.00
CA PRO A 122 41.90 -22.91 41.78
C PRO A 122 41.13 -23.40 43.03
N ALA A 123 39.81 -23.61 42.84
CA ALA A 123 38.93 -24.49 43.63
C ALA A 123 37.70 -24.84 42.74
N SER A 124 37.62 -26.03 42.14
CA SER A 124 37.00 -27.28 42.66
C SER A 124 35.45 -27.32 42.63
N SER A 125 34.88 -28.28 41.87
CA SER A 125 33.63 -29.07 42.11
C SER A 125 32.36 -28.35 42.62
N SER A 126 31.14 -28.63 42.13
CA SER A 126 30.59 -29.89 41.64
C SER A 126 29.25 -29.72 40.91
N SER A 127 28.85 -30.73 40.15
CA SER A 127 27.47 -31.02 39.74
C SER A 127 26.45 -30.96 40.89
N SER A 128 25.19 -30.53 40.64
CA SER A 128 24.03 -31.46 40.55
C SER A 128 22.65 -30.76 40.47
N SER A 129 21.81 -31.36 39.62
CA SER A 129 20.38 -31.68 39.82
C SER A 129 19.37 -30.65 40.37
N SER A 130 18.47 -30.25 39.48
CA SER A 130 17.14 -29.68 39.78
C SER A 130 16.24 -30.64 40.57
N SER A 131 15.38 -30.12 41.46
CA SER A 131 13.97 -30.55 41.59
C SER A 131 13.10 -29.74 42.57
N SER A 132 11.87 -29.47 42.11
CA SER A 132 10.61 -29.44 42.90
C SER A 132 10.33 -28.35 43.97
N ARG A 133 9.69 -27.27 43.50
CA ARG A 133 8.24 -27.00 43.71
C ARG A 133 7.67 -27.12 45.14
N VAL A 134 7.45 -25.97 45.81
CA VAL A 134 6.27 -25.73 46.68
C VAL A 134 5.77 -24.28 46.54
N VAL A 135 4.46 -24.14 46.40
CA VAL A 135 3.60 -22.93 46.56
C VAL A 135 2.54 -23.39 47.57
N PRO A 136 2.09 -22.64 48.61
CA PRO A 136 1.30 -21.43 48.39
C PRO A 136 1.25 -20.37 49.53
N THR A 137 0.33 -19.40 49.37
CA THR A 137 -0.32 -18.55 50.41
C THR A 137 0.55 -17.51 51.16
N SER A 138 0.09 -16.32 51.56
CA SER A 138 -1.18 -15.58 51.34
C SER A 138 -1.09 -14.16 51.96
N ALA A 139 -2.07 -13.29 51.64
CA ALA A 139 -2.38 -11.99 52.27
C ALA A 139 -1.35 -10.83 52.02
N SER A 140 -1.71 -9.60 51.63
CA SER A 140 -2.88 -8.70 51.83
C SER A 140 -2.77 -7.76 53.04
N THR A 141 -2.24 -6.54 52.82
CA THR A 141 -2.51 -5.23 53.48
C THR A 141 -1.72 -4.17 52.69
N ALA A 142 -2.22 -3.05 52.12
CA ALA A 142 -3.23 -2.04 52.49
C ALA A 142 -2.67 -0.82 53.25
N ALA A 143 -3.08 0.39 52.82
CA ALA A 143 -2.77 1.75 53.34
C ALA A 143 -1.31 2.27 53.12
N ALA A 144 -1.07 3.35 52.36
CA ALA A 144 -1.28 4.80 52.63
C ALA A 144 -0.17 5.40 53.54
N SER A 145 0.29 6.65 53.45
CA SER A 145 -0.20 7.89 52.80
C SER A 145 0.96 8.90 52.59
N SER A 146 0.71 10.05 51.92
CA SER A 146 1.44 11.35 52.04
C SER A 146 2.93 11.42 51.63
N SER A 147 3.51 12.54 51.16
CA SER A 147 2.99 13.89 50.80
C SER A 147 4.05 14.70 50.03
N SER A 148 3.64 15.88 49.51
CA SER A 148 4.47 17.06 49.17
C SER A 148 5.56 16.90 48.09
N SER A 149 5.41 17.48 46.89
CA SER A 149 5.44 18.92 46.56
C SER A 149 6.84 19.55 46.63
N SER A 150 7.42 19.87 45.47
CA SER A 150 8.39 20.96 45.28
C SER A 150 8.48 21.33 43.80
N SER A 151 8.10 22.56 43.48
CA SER A 151 8.22 23.14 42.14
C SER A 151 9.60 23.79 41.96
N ALA A 152 10.22 23.66 40.79
CA ALA A 152 11.32 24.53 40.39
C ALA A 152 11.33 24.73 38.87
N ALA A 153 11.07 25.96 38.43
CA ALA A 153 11.29 26.41 37.06
C ALA A 153 12.50 27.36 37.02
N ARG A 154 13.38 27.19 36.04
CA ARG A 154 14.33 28.17 35.45
C ARG A 154 15.01 27.47 34.27
N SER A 155 14.82 27.90 33.02
CA SER A 155 15.32 29.13 32.39
C SER A 155 16.82 29.08 32.04
N SER A 156 17.07 28.76 30.76
CA SER A 156 18.05 29.39 29.85
C SER A 156 19.49 29.67 30.34
N SER A 157 20.45 29.03 29.67
CA SER A 157 21.79 29.59 29.45
C SER A 157 22.28 29.26 28.03
N SER A 158 22.51 30.31 27.25
CA SER A 158 23.17 30.26 25.94
C SER A 158 24.69 30.15 26.09
N THR A 159 25.33 29.35 25.26
CA THR A 159 26.75 29.52 24.92
C THR A 159 26.90 29.52 23.40
N ALA A 160 27.37 30.65 22.87
CA ALA A 160 27.81 30.75 21.49
C ALA A 160 29.30 30.40 21.42
N GLU A 161 29.70 29.71 20.35
CA GLU A 161 31.10 29.69 19.92
C GLU A 161 31.15 30.05 18.44
N SER A 162 32.07 30.94 18.07
CA SER A 162 32.22 31.43 16.71
C SER A 162 33.56 30.97 16.14
N SER A 163 33.59 30.68 14.84
CA SER A 163 34.83 30.70 14.06
C SER A 163 34.52 31.00 12.59
N THR A 164 34.95 32.19 12.17
CA THR A 164 35.28 32.52 10.76
C THR A 164 36.27 31.48 10.21
N ARG A 165 36.40 31.11 8.93
CA ARG A 165 36.42 31.86 7.65
C ARG A 165 36.40 30.76 6.53
N SER A 166 36.27 30.94 5.21
CA SER A 166 36.44 32.08 4.27
C SER A 166 35.51 31.94 3.06
N SER A 167 35.56 32.94 2.15
CA SER A 167 34.83 33.06 0.88
C SER A 167 35.52 32.43 -0.34
N THR A 168 34.74 31.92 -1.30
CA THR A 168 34.94 32.14 -2.74
C THR A 168 33.60 32.42 -3.42
N ALA A 169 33.60 33.25 -4.46
CA ALA A 169 32.39 33.75 -5.11
C ALA A 169 32.17 33.11 -6.49
N ALA A 170 30.91 32.93 -6.88
CA ALA A 170 30.48 32.78 -8.25
C ALA A 170 29.17 33.56 -8.44
N ALA A 171 29.13 34.48 -9.41
CA ALA A 171 27.99 35.36 -9.64
C ALA A 171 27.33 35.02 -10.98
N SER A 172 25.99 34.86 -10.97
CA SER A 172 25.17 34.76 -12.18
C SER A 172 23.79 35.42 -11.96
N SER A 173 23.72 36.69 -12.37
CA SER A 173 22.54 37.49 -12.70
C SER A 173 21.16 36.82 -12.82
N SER A 174 20.18 37.37 -12.09
CA SER A 174 18.76 37.35 -12.47
C SER A 174 18.43 38.49 -13.46
N PRO A 175 17.33 38.39 -14.22
CA PRO A 175 16.60 39.56 -14.72
C PRO A 175 15.12 39.56 -14.28
N SER A 176 14.65 40.69 -13.77
CA SER A 176 13.21 40.95 -13.51
C SER A 176 12.48 41.41 -14.79
N PRO A 177 11.14 41.26 -14.87
CA PRO A 177 10.36 41.56 -16.08
C PRO A 177 9.84 43.01 -16.13
N SER A 178 9.55 43.50 -17.35
CA SER A 178 8.77 44.71 -17.65
C SER A 178 8.47 44.81 -19.15
N PRO A 179 7.47 45.59 -19.61
CA PRO A 179 6.21 45.94 -18.95
C PRO A 179 4.97 45.72 -19.84
N ILE A 180 3.78 45.90 -19.26
CA ILE A 180 2.47 45.86 -19.95
C ILE A 180 2.25 47.16 -20.74
N ASN A 181 1.68 47.06 -21.95
CA ASN A 181 1.27 48.22 -22.75
C ASN A 181 -0.21 48.55 -22.50
N THR A 182 -0.50 49.79 -22.09
CA THR A 182 -1.85 50.31 -21.87
C THR A 182 -2.30 51.18 -23.04
N SER A 183 -3.60 51.15 -23.36
CA SER A 183 -4.21 52.14 -24.27
C SER A 183 -5.38 52.85 -23.59
N THR A 184 -5.54 54.13 -23.93
CA THR A 184 -6.22 55.18 -23.15
C THR A 184 -7.62 55.53 -23.68
N VAL A 185 -8.58 55.85 -22.81
CA VAL A 185 -9.57 56.94 -23.00
C VAL A 185 -10.01 57.49 -21.61
N ALA A 186 -10.24 58.82 -21.52
CA ALA A 186 -10.85 59.54 -20.39
C ALA A 186 -11.69 60.75 -20.95
N PRO A 187 -12.35 61.62 -20.15
CA PRO A 187 -13.65 61.34 -19.51
C PRO A 187 -14.71 62.49 -19.62
N SER A 188 -15.90 62.27 -19.00
CA SER A 188 -16.88 63.29 -18.51
C SER A 188 -17.77 64.06 -19.52
N PRO A 189 -18.85 64.76 -19.10
CA PRO A 189 -19.55 64.85 -17.79
C PRO A 189 -21.09 64.64 -17.82
N SER A 190 -21.74 64.68 -16.64
CA SER A 190 -23.20 64.81 -16.46
C SER A 190 -23.71 66.26 -16.59
N PRO A 191 -25.04 66.48 -16.75
CA PRO A 191 -25.74 67.28 -15.72
C PRO A 191 -27.20 66.84 -15.41
N SER A 192 -27.79 67.45 -14.37
CA SER A 192 -29.10 67.16 -13.76
C SER A 192 -30.27 67.99 -14.33
N ALA A 193 -31.52 67.49 -14.28
CA ALA A 193 -32.74 68.22 -13.80
C ALA A 193 -34.09 67.49 -14.10
N GLN A 194 -35.06 67.67 -13.22
CA GLN A 194 -36.51 67.35 -13.32
C GLN A 194 -37.33 68.58 -13.79
N PRO A 195 -38.67 68.54 -13.92
CA PRO A 195 -39.57 67.51 -14.44
C PRO A 195 -40.66 68.08 -15.40
N SER A 196 -41.40 67.23 -16.14
CA SER A 196 -42.73 67.60 -16.62
C SER A 196 -43.64 66.37 -16.85
N SER A 197 -44.94 66.57 -16.61
CA SER A 197 -45.97 65.55 -16.55
C SER A 197 -46.71 65.33 -17.88
N SER A 198 -46.96 64.07 -18.25
CA SER A 198 -48.24 63.66 -18.85
C SER A 198 -48.42 62.15 -18.82
N SER A 199 -49.63 61.70 -18.47
CA SER A 199 -49.99 60.30 -18.29
C SER A 199 -50.47 59.66 -19.59
N THR A 200 -49.85 58.55 -20.00
CA THR A 200 -50.47 57.58 -20.92
C THR A 200 -50.19 56.16 -20.44
N THR A 201 -51.24 55.40 -20.18
CA THR A 201 -51.18 54.01 -19.71
C THR A 201 -50.82 53.04 -20.84
N THR A 202 -49.67 52.38 -20.73
CA THR A 202 -49.37 51.15 -21.47
C THR A 202 -48.76 50.09 -20.55
N LYS A 203 -49.51 49.00 -20.38
CA LYS A 203 -49.14 47.64 -19.96
C LYS A 203 -47.68 47.44 -19.52
N SER A 204 -47.46 47.24 -18.21
CA SER A 204 -46.17 46.80 -17.66
C SER A 204 -45.87 45.35 -18.03
N GLU A 205 -44.84 45.15 -18.84
CA GLU A 205 -44.27 43.82 -19.13
C GLU A 205 -43.39 43.39 -17.94
N GLN A 206 -43.50 42.13 -17.50
CA GLN A 206 -42.67 41.61 -16.42
C GLN A 206 -41.18 41.59 -16.84
N PRO A 207 -40.23 41.83 -15.91
CA PRO A 207 -38.84 41.49 -16.19
C PRO A 207 -38.72 39.98 -16.43
N SER A 208 -38.14 39.62 -17.57
CA SER A 208 -37.92 38.23 -17.95
C SER A 208 -37.17 37.47 -16.85
N PRO A 209 -37.59 36.24 -16.49
CA PRO A 209 -36.81 35.43 -15.57
C PRO A 209 -35.42 35.18 -16.18
N SER A 210 -34.38 35.31 -15.35
CA SER A 210 -33.02 34.89 -15.71
C SER A 210 -33.07 33.47 -16.32
N PRO A 211 -32.26 33.17 -17.35
CA PRO A 211 -32.28 31.85 -17.95
C PRO A 211 -31.99 30.81 -16.87
N SER A 212 -32.97 29.94 -16.63
CA SER A 212 -32.83 28.81 -15.72
C SER A 212 -31.52 28.11 -16.04
N ALA A 213 -30.71 27.81 -15.02
CA ALA A 213 -29.60 26.90 -15.18
C ALA A 213 -30.15 25.64 -15.88
N SER A 214 -29.63 25.34 -17.06
CA SER A 214 -30.00 24.12 -17.77
C SER A 214 -29.76 22.96 -16.80
N PRO A 215 -30.71 22.03 -16.62
CA PRO A 215 -30.48 20.89 -15.75
C PRO A 215 -29.21 20.19 -16.22
N ILE A 216 -28.23 20.05 -15.31
CA ILE A 216 -26.98 19.35 -15.58
C ILE A 216 -27.38 18.00 -16.17
N PRO A 217 -26.82 17.60 -17.35
CA PRO A 217 -27.19 16.33 -17.96
C PRO A 217 -26.99 15.21 -16.94
N VAL A 218 -28.07 14.55 -16.55
CA VAL A 218 -27.99 13.35 -15.72
C VAL A 218 -27.29 12.31 -16.58
N GLU A 219 -26.04 12.00 -16.24
CA GLU A 219 -25.23 11.02 -16.96
C GLU A 219 -25.84 9.63 -16.80
N LYS A 220 -26.74 9.27 -17.73
CA LYS A 220 -27.42 7.97 -17.68
C LYS A 220 -26.41 6.83 -17.73
N GLY A 221 -26.43 5.98 -16.71
CA GLY A 221 -25.56 4.81 -16.62
C GLY A 221 -25.06 4.53 -15.22
N LEU A 222 -24.21 3.50 -15.13
CA LEU A 222 -23.52 3.13 -13.91
C LEU A 222 -22.21 3.94 -13.80
N ASN A 223 -22.13 4.87 -12.86
CA ASN A 223 -21.01 5.80 -12.74
C ASN A 223 -20.38 5.80 -11.33
N LEU A 224 -19.09 6.08 -11.27
CA LEU A 224 -18.35 6.37 -10.04
C LEU A 224 -17.84 7.82 -10.11
N LYS A 225 -18.33 8.67 -9.20
CA LYS A 225 -18.00 10.09 -9.10
C LYS A 225 -17.10 10.30 -7.88
N VAL A 226 -15.84 10.62 -8.09
CA VAL A 226 -14.84 10.83 -7.03
C VAL A 226 -14.72 12.32 -6.75
N VAL A 227 -14.94 12.72 -5.49
CA VAL A 227 -15.00 14.13 -5.05
C VAL A 227 -13.94 14.40 -3.99
N ASN A 228 -13.18 15.49 -4.14
CA ASN A 228 -12.27 15.99 -3.12
C ASN A 228 -12.91 17.18 -2.36
N ASN A 229 -13.43 16.94 -1.16
CA ASN A 229 -13.85 18.02 -0.23
C ASN A 229 -12.71 18.46 0.71
N CYS A 230 -11.53 17.81 0.64
CA CYS A 230 -10.37 18.15 1.46
C CYS A 230 -9.82 19.54 1.10
N LYS A 231 -9.16 20.17 2.08
CA LYS A 231 -8.50 21.48 1.91
C LYS A 231 -7.12 21.39 1.23
N HIS A 232 -6.75 20.22 0.74
CA HIS A 232 -5.49 19.92 0.08
C HIS A 232 -5.74 18.99 -1.12
N ASP A 233 -4.78 18.95 -2.04
CA ASP A 233 -4.81 18.04 -3.17
C ASP A 233 -4.74 16.59 -2.71
N ILE A 234 -5.62 15.76 -3.26
CA ILE A 234 -5.55 14.30 -3.13
C ILE A 234 -5.24 13.67 -4.49
N TRP A 235 -4.59 12.52 -4.48
CA TRP A 235 -4.41 11.71 -5.68
C TRP A 235 -5.17 10.40 -5.54
N PRO A 236 -6.40 10.28 -6.05
CA PRO A 236 -7.10 9.00 -6.03
C PRO A 236 -6.28 7.92 -6.74
N GLY A 237 -6.21 6.73 -6.15
CA GLY A 237 -5.66 5.52 -6.73
C GLY A 237 -6.77 4.48 -6.87
N MET A 238 -6.70 3.68 -7.93
CA MET A 238 -7.77 2.78 -8.34
C MET A 238 -7.24 1.45 -8.91
N THR A 239 -7.84 0.35 -8.47
CA THR A 239 -7.71 -0.96 -9.12
C THR A 239 -9.08 -1.47 -9.53
N GLY A 240 -9.14 -2.49 -10.38
CA GLY A 240 -10.37 -3.17 -10.76
C GLY A 240 -10.14 -4.14 -11.92
N LEU A 241 -10.86 -5.25 -11.94
CA LEU A 241 -10.71 -6.32 -12.94
C LEU A 241 -11.99 -6.50 -13.75
N ASP A 242 -11.84 -6.56 -15.07
CA ASP A 242 -12.88 -7.01 -15.97
C ASP A 242 -13.07 -8.52 -15.81
N LYS A 243 -14.26 -8.98 -15.38
CA LYS A 243 -14.53 -10.40 -15.14
C LYS A 243 -14.53 -11.22 -16.43
N ASP A 244 -14.78 -10.61 -17.58
CA ASP A 244 -14.89 -11.29 -18.87
C ASP A 244 -13.49 -11.52 -19.48
N THR A 245 -12.65 -10.48 -19.47
CA THR A 245 -11.31 -10.52 -20.09
C THR A 245 -10.18 -10.87 -19.11
N LYS A 246 -10.46 -10.84 -17.80
CA LYS A 246 -9.49 -10.94 -16.69
C LYS A 246 -8.39 -9.86 -16.71
N GLN A 247 -8.59 -8.77 -17.47
CA GLN A 247 -7.64 -7.67 -17.56
C GLN A 247 -7.95 -6.56 -16.55
N PRO A 248 -6.95 -5.72 -16.20
CA PRO A 248 -7.20 -4.46 -15.48
C PRO A 248 -8.20 -3.57 -16.25
N PHE A 249 -9.22 -3.09 -15.56
CA PHE A 249 -10.19 -2.13 -16.13
C PHE A 249 -9.65 -0.70 -16.19
N PHE A 250 -8.71 -0.38 -15.29
CA PHE A 250 -8.01 0.90 -15.26
C PHE A 250 -6.62 0.76 -15.87
N GLY A 251 -6.21 1.77 -16.64
CA GLY A 251 -4.95 1.80 -17.39
C GLY A 251 -3.97 2.85 -16.88
N ASP A 252 -2.92 3.09 -17.67
CA ASP A 252 -1.94 4.16 -17.46
C ASP A 252 -2.52 5.59 -17.71
N ALA A 253 -1.65 6.61 -17.72
CA ALA A 253 -2.01 8.01 -17.88
C ALA A 253 -2.67 8.35 -19.23
N SER A 254 -2.48 7.50 -20.26
CA SER A 254 -3.08 7.65 -21.60
C SER A 254 -4.46 7.00 -21.71
N SER A 255 -4.84 6.17 -20.74
CA SER A 255 -6.17 5.54 -20.68
C SER A 255 -7.28 6.56 -20.49
N SER A 256 -8.45 6.29 -21.06
CA SER A 256 -9.69 7.02 -20.76
C SER A 256 -10.08 6.89 -19.27
N ASN A 257 -9.79 5.73 -18.68
CA ASN A 257 -9.92 5.41 -17.27
C ASN A 257 -8.51 5.15 -16.68
N PRO A 258 -7.73 6.19 -16.34
CA PRO A 258 -6.45 6.01 -15.69
C PRO A 258 -6.68 5.49 -14.26
N ALA A 259 -5.82 4.59 -13.80
CA ALA A 259 -5.85 4.02 -12.45
C ALA A 259 -5.53 5.04 -11.34
N GLY A 260 -5.22 6.29 -11.70
CA GLY A 260 -4.85 7.32 -10.75
C GLY A 260 -4.75 8.70 -11.40
N PHE A 261 -5.08 9.73 -10.64
CA PHE A 261 -5.18 11.11 -11.12
C PHE A 261 -5.08 12.08 -9.93
N GLN A 262 -4.93 13.38 -10.20
CA GLN A 262 -5.00 14.44 -9.19
C GLN A 262 -6.44 14.97 -9.06
N LEU A 263 -6.85 15.30 -7.83
CA LEU A 263 -8.00 16.16 -7.56
C LEU A 263 -7.57 17.29 -6.60
N THR A 264 -7.64 18.53 -7.06
CA THR A 264 -7.49 19.72 -6.20
C THR A 264 -8.74 19.90 -5.31
N PRO A 265 -8.70 20.74 -4.26
CA PRO A 265 -9.86 21.03 -3.42
C PRO A 265 -11.11 21.45 -4.21
N GLY A 266 -12.23 20.78 -3.95
CA GLY A 266 -13.50 20.95 -4.66
C GLY A 266 -13.57 20.29 -6.05
N ALA A 267 -12.47 19.71 -6.55
CA ALA A 267 -12.46 19.03 -7.83
C ALA A 267 -13.20 17.69 -7.77
N THR A 268 -13.68 17.24 -8.92
CA THR A 268 -14.41 15.99 -9.10
C THR A 268 -14.01 15.32 -10.40
N ARG A 269 -13.97 13.99 -10.42
CA ARG A 269 -13.88 13.19 -11.65
C ARG A 269 -14.98 12.12 -11.67
N THR A 270 -15.75 12.06 -12.75
CA THR A 270 -16.67 10.95 -13.01
C THR A 270 -16.01 9.91 -13.90
N ILE A 271 -16.24 8.64 -13.59
CA ILE A 271 -15.75 7.46 -14.30
C ILE A 271 -16.96 6.61 -14.64
N LYS A 272 -17.12 6.28 -15.92
CA LYS A 272 -18.19 5.39 -16.37
C LYS A 272 -17.79 3.94 -16.13
N MET A 273 -18.59 3.22 -15.35
CA MET A 273 -18.39 1.80 -15.05
C MET A 273 -19.15 0.91 -16.05
N LYS A 274 -18.76 -0.37 -16.11
CA LYS A 274 -19.45 -1.44 -16.87
C LYS A 274 -19.97 -2.52 -15.91
N PRO A 275 -20.99 -3.32 -16.30
CA PRO A 275 -21.27 -4.59 -15.64
C PRO A 275 -20.06 -5.53 -15.72
N ASN A 276 -20.09 -6.64 -14.98
CA ASN A 276 -18.99 -7.62 -14.93
C ASN A 276 -17.64 -7.03 -14.48
N LEU A 277 -17.65 -6.19 -13.45
CA LEU A 277 -16.43 -5.67 -12.80
C LEU A 277 -16.22 -6.35 -11.45
N ALA A 278 -14.98 -6.73 -11.13
CA ALA A 278 -14.60 -7.32 -9.85
C ALA A 278 -13.56 -6.45 -9.13
N ALA A 279 -13.62 -6.46 -7.79
CA ALA A 279 -12.57 -5.94 -6.92
C ALA A 279 -12.09 -4.53 -7.31
N LEU A 280 -13.04 -3.64 -7.66
CA LEU A 280 -12.70 -2.23 -7.78
C LEU A 280 -12.37 -1.73 -6.39
N ARG A 281 -11.19 -1.16 -6.20
CA ARG A 281 -10.77 -0.47 -4.97
C ARG A 281 -10.44 0.97 -5.33
N LEU A 282 -10.89 1.91 -4.52
CA LEU A 282 -10.63 3.34 -4.64
C LEU A 282 -10.15 3.86 -3.30
N TRP A 283 -9.02 4.56 -3.29
CA TRP A 283 -8.46 5.22 -2.10
C TRP A 283 -7.89 6.59 -2.47
N ALA A 284 -7.66 7.45 -1.48
CA ALA A 284 -7.01 8.74 -1.68
C ALA A 284 -5.56 8.71 -1.17
N ARG A 285 -4.62 9.13 -2.02
CA ARG A 285 -3.21 9.34 -1.65
C ARG A 285 -2.97 10.78 -1.27
N THR A 286 -2.10 11.00 -0.28
CA THR A 286 -1.74 12.34 0.24
C THR A 286 -0.23 12.45 0.47
N GLY A 287 0.28 13.69 0.60
CA GLY A 287 1.73 13.94 0.71
C GLY A 287 2.52 13.63 -0.58
N CYS A 288 1.82 13.62 -1.72
CA CYS A 288 2.37 13.21 -3.01
C CYS A 288 3.35 14.22 -3.60
N LYS A 289 4.48 13.72 -4.12
CA LYS A 289 5.60 14.50 -4.66
C LYS A 289 6.40 13.64 -5.63
N THR A 290 7.07 14.28 -6.59
CA THR A 290 8.03 13.59 -7.46
C THR A 290 9.44 13.74 -6.87
N VAL A 291 10.08 12.63 -6.54
CA VAL A 291 11.46 12.55 -6.04
C VAL A 291 12.25 11.67 -7.00
N ASP A 292 13.37 12.16 -7.53
CA ASP A 292 14.22 11.43 -8.50
C ASP A 292 13.44 10.84 -9.70
N ASN A 293 12.52 11.64 -10.26
CA ASN A 293 11.57 11.27 -11.33
C ASN A 293 10.57 10.15 -10.96
N LYS A 294 10.44 9.79 -9.68
CA LYS A 294 9.43 8.87 -9.17
C LYS A 294 8.35 9.64 -8.42
N PHE A 295 7.10 9.53 -8.87
CA PHE A 295 5.95 9.98 -8.10
C PHE A 295 5.76 9.06 -6.89
N VAL A 296 5.80 9.64 -5.69
CA VAL A 296 5.65 8.95 -4.40
C VAL A 296 4.77 9.76 -3.45
N CYS A 297 3.95 9.08 -2.66
CA CYS A 297 3.08 9.67 -1.64
C CYS A 297 3.48 9.24 -0.22
N ASP A 298 3.21 10.09 0.77
CA ASP A 298 3.46 9.75 2.18
C ASP A 298 2.41 8.76 2.73
N VAL A 299 1.21 8.74 2.12
CA VAL A 299 0.09 7.86 2.46
C VAL A 299 -0.55 7.27 1.20
N GLY A 300 -0.88 5.97 1.26
CA GLY A 300 -1.61 5.24 0.22
C GLY A 300 -0.84 5.03 -1.08
N ASP A 301 0.46 5.30 -1.09
CA ASP A 301 1.29 5.21 -2.30
C ASP A 301 1.16 3.84 -2.98
N CYS A 302 1.28 3.78 -4.30
CA CYS A 302 1.14 2.54 -5.07
C CYS A 302 2.46 2.08 -5.71
N GLY A 303 3.56 2.75 -5.35
CA GLY A 303 4.86 2.79 -6.01
C GLY A 303 5.81 1.63 -5.71
N ASN A 304 5.46 0.38 -5.99
CA ASN A 304 6.46 -0.65 -6.33
C ASN A 304 5.88 -1.97 -6.89
N PRO A 305 6.57 -2.69 -7.80
CA PRO A 305 7.44 -2.19 -8.86
C PRO A 305 6.68 -1.91 -10.17
N ASN A 306 5.42 -2.33 -10.28
CA ASN A 306 4.71 -2.45 -11.55
C ASN A 306 4.03 -1.15 -12.04
N ASN A 307 3.93 -0.12 -11.20
CA ASN A 307 3.13 1.08 -11.49
C ASN A 307 3.88 2.26 -12.10
N HIS A 308 5.09 2.02 -12.60
CA HIS A 308 5.93 2.99 -13.32
C HIS A 308 6.29 4.29 -12.56
N TYR A 309 5.84 4.48 -11.32
CA TYR A 309 6.00 5.72 -10.54
C TYR A 309 5.52 6.99 -11.28
N ASP A 310 4.49 6.88 -12.12
CA ASP A 310 3.93 7.98 -12.91
C ASP A 310 2.70 8.65 -12.26
N GLY A 311 2.31 8.16 -11.08
CA GLY A 311 1.14 8.62 -10.34
C GLY A 311 -0.18 7.95 -10.75
N THR A 312 -0.18 7.04 -11.73
CA THR A 312 -1.40 6.38 -12.22
C THR A 312 -1.77 5.13 -11.45
N CYS A 313 -0.91 4.53 -10.61
CA CYS A 313 -1.21 3.24 -9.97
C CYS A 313 -1.57 2.09 -10.93
N TYR A 314 -1.33 2.19 -12.24
CA TYR A 314 -1.56 1.09 -13.16
C TYR A 314 -0.77 -0.15 -12.70
N GLN A 315 -1.40 -1.32 -12.56
CA GLN A 315 -0.78 -2.52 -11.97
C GLN A 315 -0.22 -2.39 -10.53
N GLY A 316 -0.44 -1.25 -9.85
CA GLY A 316 -0.12 -1.03 -8.44
C GLY A 316 -1.37 -1.12 -7.55
N GLY A 317 -1.16 -1.41 -6.27
CA GLY A 317 -2.20 -1.34 -5.24
C GLY A 317 -1.82 -0.37 -4.14
N GLY A 318 -2.79 0.13 -3.36
CA GLY A 318 -2.52 0.99 -2.22
C GLY A 318 -1.64 0.32 -1.17
N LEU A 319 -0.45 0.85 -0.94
CA LEU A 319 0.48 0.44 0.10
C LEU A 319 0.12 1.14 1.43
N GLY A 320 0.47 0.48 2.54
CA GLY A 320 0.19 1.01 3.88
C GLY A 320 -1.30 1.21 4.16
N ALA A 321 -1.59 2.20 5.02
CA ALA A 321 -2.94 2.57 5.45
C ALA A 321 -3.77 3.19 4.33
N ASN A 322 -5.02 2.73 4.16
CA ASN A 322 -5.95 3.26 3.15
C ASN A 322 -7.40 3.22 3.63
N SER A 323 -8.04 4.38 3.79
CA SER A 323 -9.51 4.46 3.77
C SER A 323 -10.00 4.14 2.35
N LEU A 324 -10.71 3.02 2.18
CA LEU A 324 -11.10 2.48 0.88
C LEU A 324 -12.61 2.57 0.64
N PHE A 325 -12.97 2.76 -0.62
CA PHE A 325 -14.25 2.34 -1.18
C PHE A 325 -14.00 1.13 -2.07
N GLU A 326 -14.74 0.05 -1.86
CA GLU A 326 -14.63 -1.17 -2.68
C GLU A 326 -15.99 -1.45 -3.36
N ILE A 327 -15.97 -1.92 -4.62
CA ILE A 327 -17.19 -2.31 -5.34
C ILE A 327 -16.93 -3.47 -6.33
N SER A 328 -17.90 -4.38 -6.42
CA SER A 328 -18.02 -5.40 -7.46
C SER A 328 -19.40 -5.35 -8.10
N ILE A 329 -19.46 -5.58 -9.41
CA ILE A 329 -20.64 -5.46 -10.27
C ILE A 329 -20.80 -6.77 -11.05
N ASP A 330 -21.98 -7.35 -11.11
CA ASP A 330 -22.27 -8.53 -11.95
C ASP A 330 -22.84 -8.16 -13.32
N ALA A 331 -23.33 -9.15 -14.07
CA ALA A 331 -23.88 -8.97 -15.41
C ALA A 331 -25.25 -8.26 -15.39
N ASP A 332 -25.99 -8.40 -14.29
CA ASP A 332 -27.35 -7.90 -14.09
C ASP A 332 -27.37 -6.52 -13.42
N TYR A 333 -26.20 -5.87 -13.32
CA TYR A 333 -26.00 -4.56 -12.65
C TYR A 333 -26.35 -4.57 -11.16
N LYS A 334 -26.29 -5.75 -10.52
CA LYS A 334 -26.25 -5.83 -9.06
C LYS A 334 -24.84 -5.53 -8.59
N THR A 335 -24.76 -4.72 -7.55
CA THR A 335 -23.51 -4.24 -6.97
C THR A 335 -23.39 -4.69 -5.52
N TRP A 336 -22.19 -5.07 -5.13
CA TRP A 336 -21.75 -5.21 -3.74
C TRP A 336 -20.70 -4.15 -3.50
N TYR A 337 -20.90 -3.27 -2.53
CA TYR A 337 -19.96 -2.20 -2.22
C TYR A 337 -19.89 -1.92 -0.73
N ASP A 338 -18.77 -1.35 -0.30
CA ASP A 338 -18.50 -1.08 1.10
C ASP A 338 -17.46 0.04 1.25
N LEU A 339 -17.35 0.52 2.49
CA LEU A 339 -16.16 1.21 2.95
C LEU A 339 -15.29 0.22 3.72
N SER A 340 -13.98 0.35 3.59
CA SER A 340 -13.03 -0.59 4.17
C SER A 340 -11.85 0.17 4.78
N ILE A 341 -11.56 -0.15 6.04
CA ILE A 341 -10.38 0.29 6.79
C ILE A 341 -9.55 -0.90 7.27
N VAL A 342 -9.70 -2.03 6.57
CA VAL A 342 -8.93 -3.28 6.74
C VAL A 342 -7.43 -3.03 6.54
N ASP A 343 -7.09 -2.19 5.57
CA ASP A 343 -5.72 -1.74 5.34
C ASP A 343 -5.27 -0.68 6.38
N GLY A 344 -6.17 -0.11 7.16
CA GLY A 344 -5.96 1.07 8.00
C GLY A 344 -6.86 2.22 7.60
N TYR A 345 -6.70 3.38 8.21
CA TYR A 345 -7.48 4.57 7.88
C TYR A 345 -6.60 5.81 7.73
N THR A 346 -7.05 6.72 6.88
CA THR A 346 -6.29 7.91 6.46
C THR A 346 -7.16 9.16 6.67
N ILE A 347 -7.88 9.57 5.63
CA ILE A 347 -8.83 10.68 5.64
C ILE A 347 -10.28 10.17 5.69
N PRO A 348 -11.26 11.02 6.05
CA PRO A 348 -12.67 10.68 5.97
C PRO A 348 -13.10 10.29 4.56
N ILE A 349 -14.01 9.32 4.48
CA ILE A 349 -14.60 8.83 3.22
C ILE A 349 -16.10 8.55 3.41
N ALA A 350 -16.92 8.89 2.43
CA ALA A 350 -18.37 8.65 2.44
C ALA A 350 -18.91 8.28 1.04
N VAL A 351 -20.06 7.61 1.00
CA VAL A 351 -20.71 7.18 -0.26
C VAL A 351 -22.14 7.69 -0.34
N ALA A 352 -22.45 8.51 -1.36
CA ALA A 352 -23.79 8.97 -1.69
C ALA A 352 -24.26 8.38 -3.03
N LEU A 353 -25.48 7.82 -3.08
CA LEU A 353 -26.07 7.26 -4.31
C LEU A 353 -27.06 8.26 -4.93
N SER A 354 -27.06 8.36 -6.27
CA SER A 354 -28.05 9.10 -7.03
C SER A 354 -28.39 8.41 -8.36
N GLY A 355 -29.41 8.90 -9.07
CA GLY A 355 -29.99 8.23 -10.24
C GLY A 355 -31.23 7.43 -9.87
N SER A 356 -31.30 6.20 -10.35
CA SER A 356 -32.44 5.28 -10.21
C SER A 356 -32.07 3.95 -9.50
N PRO A 357 -31.47 3.97 -8.29
CA PRO A 357 -31.12 2.75 -7.56
C PRO A 357 -32.35 1.96 -7.11
N VAL A 358 -32.34 0.65 -7.36
CA VAL A 358 -33.37 -0.30 -6.96
C VAL A 358 -32.96 -1.03 -5.68
N GLN A 359 -33.77 -0.85 -4.64
CA GLN A 359 -33.59 -1.45 -3.32
C GLN A 359 -33.65 -2.99 -3.41
N ILE A 360 -32.70 -3.65 -2.76
CA ILE A 360 -32.70 -5.09 -2.52
C ILE A 360 -33.59 -5.41 -1.29
N PRO A 361 -34.57 -6.32 -1.39
CA PRO A 361 -35.37 -6.76 -0.25
C PRO A 361 -34.53 -7.29 0.92
N ASP A 362 -35.07 -7.20 2.13
CA ASP A 362 -34.55 -7.79 3.37
C ASP A 362 -33.13 -7.38 3.80
N LYS A 363 -32.48 -6.43 3.11
CA LYS A 363 -31.14 -5.91 3.44
C LYS A 363 -31.13 -4.67 4.36
N GLY A 364 -32.29 -4.09 4.70
CA GLY A 364 -32.37 -2.96 5.64
C GLY A 364 -31.47 -1.78 5.24
N LYS A 365 -30.65 -1.24 6.17
CA LYS A 365 -29.71 -0.15 5.85
C LYS A 365 -28.65 -0.51 4.80
N PHE A 366 -28.42 -1.80 4.55
CA PHE A 366 -27.49 -2.30 3.53
C PHE A 366 -28.11 -2.36 2.13
N SER A 367 -29.37 -1.97 1.99
CA SER A 367 -30.04 -1.84 0.70
C SER A 367 -29.80 -0.45 0.11
N CYS A 368 -28.99 -0.36 -0.96
CA CYS A 368 -28.57 0.89 -1.61
C CYS A 368 -28.19 2.04 -0.63
N GLY A 369 -27.59 1.68 0.51
CA GLY A 369 -27.31 2.62 1.60
C GLY A 369 -26.10 3.52 1.36
N ASN A 370 -25.86 4.40 2.34
CA ASN A 370 -24.87 5.49 2.25
C ASN A 370 -23.86 5.40 3.40
N PRO A 371 -22.91 4.44 3.36
CA PRO A 371 -21.90 4.30 4.41
C PRO A 371 -21.01 5.54 4.51
N SER A 372 -20.54 5.82 5.73
CA SER A 372 -19.53 6.85 5.98
C SER A 372 -18.54 6.42 7.05
N CYS A 373 -17.29 6.84 6.88
CA CYS A 373 -16.21 6.63 7.83
C CYS A 373 -15.52 7.98 8.06
N ARG A 374 -15.53 8.44 9.32
CA ARG A 374 -14.84 9.65 9.77
C ARG A 374 -13.82 9.27 10.84
N PRO A 375 -12.58 8.91 10.43
CA PRO A 375 -11.62 8.38 11.37
C PRO A 375 -11.15 9.40 12.42
N ASP A 376 -10.85 8.91 13.63
CA ASP A 376 -10.27 9.71 14.71
C ASP A 376 -8.86 9.22 15.04
N MET A 377 -7.84 9.94 14.54
CA MET A 377 -6.43 9.63 14.79
C MET A 377 -6.07 9.60 16.29
N LYS A 378 -6.84 10.23 17.19
CA LYS A 378 -6.60 10.15 18.64
C LYS A 378 -6.92 8.77 19.22
N ARG A 379 -7.66 7.95 18.48
CA ARG A 379 -8.00 6.56 18.81
C ARG A 379 -7.11 5.55 18.08
N CYS A 380 -6.13 6.01 17.30
CA CYS A 380 -5.10 5.14 16.75
C CYS A 380 -4.17 4.66 17.88
N PRO A 381 -3.95 3.35 18.05
CA PRO A 381 -2.90 2.84 18.93
C PRO A 381 -1.53 3.42 18.52
N PRO A 382 -0.69 3.89 19.46
CA PRO A 382 0.55 4.62 19.14
C PRO A 382 1.49 3.91 18.16
N GLU A 383 1.58 2.58 18.26
CA GLU A 383 2.38 1.68 17.43
C GLU A 383 1.86 1.48 16.00
N LEU A 384 0.64 1.92 15.72
CA LEU A 384 0.01 1.87 14.40
C LEU A 384 0.06 3.22 13.67
N ILE A 385 0.45 4.30 14.36
CA ILE A 385 0.52 5.64 13.78
C ILE A 385 1.65 5.69 12.75
N LYS A 386 1.31 6.01 11.50
CA LYS A 386 2.27 6.45 10.50
C LYS A 386 2.54 7.94 10.71
N TYR A 387 3.81 8.29 10.90
CA TYR A 387 4.25 9.67 10.99
C TYR A 387 4.79 10.18 9.66
N GLY A 388 4.47 11.43 9.33
CA GLY A 388 4.99 12.15 8.16
C GLY A 388 6.39 12.74 8.41
N PRO A 389 7.03 13.31 7.37
CA PRO A 389 8.36 13.90 7.48
C PRO A 389 8.48 15.06 8.49
N ASP A 390 7.37 15.72 8.81
CA ASP A 390 7.26 16.80 9.80
C ASP A 390 6.95 16.30 11.22
N GLY A 391 6.83 14.98 11.42
CA GLY A 391 6.43 14.37 12.69
C GLY A 391 4.92 14.40 12.96
N SER A 392 4.09 14.84 12.01
CA SER A 392 2.63 14.77 12.14
C SER A 392 2.12 13.33 11.97
N ALA A 393 1.03 12.99 12.65
CA ALA A 393 0.35 11.71 12.46
C ALA A 393 -0.52 11.77 11.20
N ILE A 394 -0.12 11.05 10.15
CA ILE A 394 -0.70 11.16 8.79
C ILE A 394 -1.64 10.00 8.42
N ALA A 395 -1.51 8.85 9.09
CA ALA A 395 -2.44 7.73 8.95
C ALA A 395 -2.39 6.79 10.15
N CYS A 396 -3.42 5.96 10.33
CA CYS A 396 -3.40 4.82 11.23
C CYS A 396 -3.37 3.53 10.41
N GLN A 397 -2.29 2.78 10.51
CA GLN A 397 -2.13 1.49 9.81
C GLN A 397 -2.97 0.42 10.50
N SER A 398 -3.54 -0.52 9.76
CA SER A 398 -3.95 -1.77 10.43
C SER A 398 -2.70 -2.53 10.89
N ILE A 399 -2.85 -3.47 11.83
CA ILE A 399 -1.71 -4.25 12.31
C ILE A 399 -1.00 -5.00 11.17
N SER A 400 -1.77 -5.47 10.18
CA SER A 400 -1.29 -6.10 8.94
C SER A 400 -0.31 -5.18 8.18
N LYS A 401 -0.63 -3.88 8.04
CA LYS A 401 0.28 -2.92 7.40
C LYS A 401 1.43 -2.49 8.30
N ALA A 402 1.18 -2.26 9.59
CA ALA A 402 2.21 -1.79 10.52
C ALA A 402 3.37 -2.78 10.70
N ILE A 403 3.11 -4.10 10.60
CA ILE A 403 4.19 -5.09 10.59
C ILE A 403 4.90 -5.20 9.23
N ASN A 404 4.32 -4.71 8.14
CA ASN A 404 4.98 -4.70 6.83
C ASN A 404 5.74 -3.38 6.55
N ASP A 405 5.35 -2.27 7.19
CA ASP A 405 6.07 -1.00 7.11
C ASP A 405 7.39 -1.03 7.90
N ASP A 406 8.50 -0.85 7.18
CA ASP A 406 9.84 -0.97 7.74
C ASP A 406 10.17 0.12 8.78
N ALA A 407 9.72 1.36 8.55
CA ALA A 407 9.90 2.46 9.49
C ALA A 407 9.14 2.20 10.81
N THR A 408 7.89 1.73 10.70
CA THR A 408 7.04 1.38 11.85
C THR A 408 7.63 0.21 12.63
N ARG A 409 8.09 -0.86 11.96
CA ARG A 409 8.81 -1.97 12.62
C ARG A 409 10.09 -1.53 13.33
N LYS A 410 10.87 -0.63 12.75
CA LYS A 410 12.10 -0.10 13.37
C LYS A 410 11.81 0.73 14.62
N ALA A 411 10.67 1.42 14.67
CA ALA A 411 10.21 2.14 15.86
C ALA A 411 9.65 1.21 16.96
N HIS A 412 9.10 0.04 16.60
CA HIS A 412 8.40 -0.85 17.53
C HIS A 412 8.93 -2.30 17.49
N PRO A 413 9.87 -2.68 18.38
CA PRO A 413 10.49 -4.02 18.38
C PRO A 413 9.52 -5.20 18.47
N GLN A 414 8.35 -5.04 19.10
CA GLN A 414 7.31 -6.06 19.14
C GLN A 414 6.68 -6.32 17.76
N LEU A 415 6.53 -5.31 16.91
CA LEU A 415 6.07 -5.47 15.52
C LEU A 415 7.13 -6.17 14.67
N ALA A 416 8.41 -5.86 14.89
CA ALA A 416 9.51 -6.58 14.25
C ALA A 416 9.55 -8.07 14.68
N ALA A 417 9.27 -8.37 15.95
CA ALA A 417 9.17 -9.75 16.44
C ALA A 417 8.02 -10.54 15.79
N ILE A 418 6.86 -9.90 15.55
CA ILE A 418 5.76 -10.51 14.80
C ILE A 418 6.17 -10.77 13.34
N PHE A 419 6.72 -9.77 12.64
CA PHE A 419 7.11 -9.90 11.24
C PHE A 419 8.20 -10.93 10.97
N ASN A 420 9.17 -11.06 11.89
CA ASN A 420 10.27 -12.02 11.79
C ASN A 420 9.85 -13.47 12.10
N ASN A 421 8.63 -13.70 12.62
CA ASN A 421 8.06 -15.01 12.83
C ASN A 421 6.97 -15.26 11.78
N GLU A 422 7.23 -16.20 10.87
CA GLU A 422 6.37 -16.49 9.72
C GLU A 422 4.92 -16.86 10.11
N GLU A 423 4.74 -17.68 11.16
CA GLU A 423 3.43 -18.10 11.66
C GLU A 423 2.67 -16.93 12.31
N LEU A 424 3.35 -16.15 13.17
CA LEU A 424 2.75 -14.98 13.82
C LEU A 424 2.42 -13.87 12.82
N ARG A 425 3.29 -13.62 11.83
CA ARG A 425 3.05 -12.67 10.73
C ARG A 425 1.82 -13.08 9.95
N SER A 426 1.78 -14.31 9.45
CA SER A 426 0.64 -14.81 8.68
C SER A 426 -0.66 -14.79 9.47
N LYS A 427 -0.64 -15.16 10.76
CA LYS A 427 -1.81 -15.04 11.64
C LYS A 427 -2.24 -13.57 11.86
N THR A 428 -1.28 -12.65 11.92
CA THR A 428 -1.53 -11.21 12.12
C THR A 428 -2.04 -10.52 10.86
N GLU A 429 -1.68 -11.01 9.67
CA GLU A 429 -2.20 -10.56 8.37
C GLU A 429 -3.47 -11.31 7.94
N CYS A 430 -3.65 -12.54 8.42
CA CYS A 430 -4.50 -13.55 7.77
C CYS A 430 -4.24 -13.74 6.27
N SER A 431 -2.95 -13.75 5.94
CA SER A 431 -2.39 -14.10 4.63
C SER A 431 -2.02 -15.59 4.60
N CYS A 432 -2.09 -16.22 3.43
CA CYS A 432 -1.43 -17.51 3.20
C CYS A 432 -0.06 -17.25 2.59
N ILE A 433 0.96 -17.96 3.07
CA ILE A 433 2.33 -17.92 2.54
C ILE A 433 2.45 -18.88 1.34
N VAL A 434 1.69 -19.98 1.34
CA VAL A 434 1.56 -20.91 0.21
C VAL A 434 0.09 -21.36 0.07
N GLY A 435 -0.47 -21.18 -1.14
CA GLY A 435 -1.83 -21.60 -1.50
C GLY A 435 -2.93 -20.56 -1.23
N SER A 436 -4.12 -20.78 -1.81
CA SER A 436 -5.34 -20.02 -1.51
C SER A 436 -6.36 -20.90 -0.81
N CYS A 437 -7.23 -20.30 0.00
CA CYS A 437 -8.41 -20.98 0.54
C CYS A 437 -9.58 -21.04 -0.46
N SER A 438 -9.62 -20.14 -1.45
CA SER A 438 -10.63 -20.13 -2.52
C SER A 438 -10.35 -21.23 -3.56
N GLY A 439 -10.85 -22.44 -3.31
CA GLY A 439 -10.82 -23.53 -4.27
C GLY A 439 -12.21 -23.79 -4.87
N ASP A 440 -12.50 -23.22 -6.04
CA ASP A 440 -13.75 -23.50 -6.76
C ASP A 440 -13.73 -24.87 -7.46
N THR A 441 -12.55 -25.51 -7.52
CA THR A 441 -12.42 -26.94 -7.82
C THR A 441 -11.35 -27.62 -6.95
N VAL A 442 -11.51 -28.93 -6.75
CA VAL A 442 -10.47 -29.83 -6.20
C VAL A 442 -9.17 -29.80 -7.04
N ALA A 443 -9.23 -29.31 -8.29
CA ALA A 443 -8.07 -29.13 -9.17
C ALA A 443 -7.28 -27.84 -8.90
N GLU A 444 -7.90 -26.76 -8.43
CA GLU A 444 -7.14 -25.55 -8.02
C GLU A 444 -6.47 -25.70 -6.67
N VAL A 445 -7.02 -26.57 -5.81
CA VAL A 445 -6.32 -27.11 -4.63
C VAL A 445 -5.03 -27.86 -5.03
N LEU A 446 -4.92 -28.35 -6.28
CA LEU A 446 -3.74 -29.03 -6.82
C LEU A 446 -2.80 -28.11 -7.65
N GLY A 447 -3.12 -26.82 -7.81
CA GLY A 447 -2.53 -25.97 -8.87
C GLY A 447 -1.18 -25.30 -8.59
N ASN A 448 -0.83 -25.00 -7.33
CA ASN A 448 0.34 -24.16 -6.98
C ASN A 448 1.19 -24.72 -5.83
N LEU A 449 1.58 -25.99 -5.96
CA LEU A 449 2.46 -26.68 -5.00
C LEU A 449 3.92 -26.64 -5.47
N LYS A 450 4.81 -26.10 -4.63
CA LYS A 450 6.27 -26.21 -4.83
C LYS A 450 6.74 -27.64 -4.52
N ASN A 451 7.68 -28.15 -5.32
CA ASN A 451 8.61 -29.24 -4.96
C ASN A 451 8.09 -30.33 -4.01
N GLY A 452 7.12 -31.15 -4.45
CA GLY A 452 6.77 -32.40 -3.75
C GLY A 452 6.06 -32.24 -2.40
N SER A 453 5.54 -31.04 -2.11
CA SER A 453 4.59 -30.83 -1.02
C SER A 453 3.36 -31.72 -1.17
N VAL A 454 2.93 -32.34 -0.07
CA VAL A 454 1.77 -33.25 -0.05
C VAL A 454 0.58 -32.50 0.54
N LEU A 455 -0.56 -32.54 -0.15
CA LEU A 455 -1.80 -31.96 0.32
C LEU A 455 -2.10 -32.36 1.77
N GLY A 456 -2.41 -31.35 2.60
CA GLY A 456 -2.63 -31.50 4.04
C GLY A 456 -1.45 -31.06 4.92
N LYS A 457 -0.22 -30.95 4.39
CA LYS A 457 0.97 -30.54 5.19
C LYS A 457 1.50 -29.15 4.91
N ASP A 458 1.43 -28.67 3.67
CA ASP A 458 2.15 -27.46 3.24
C ASP A 458 1.24 -26.24 3.00
N ARG A 459 0.07 -26.19 3.66
CA ARG A 459 -0.58 -24.91 3.93
C ARG A 459 0.24 -24.21 5.01
N SER A 460 1.06 -23.24 4.64
CA SER A 460 1.57 -22.27 5.60
C SER A 460 0.69 -21.03 5.57
N GLY A 461 -0.05 -20.80 6.66
CA GLY A 461 -0.71 -19.53 6.96
C GLY A 461 -2.24 -19.51 7.03
N TYR A 462 -2.79 -18.36 7.41
CA TYR A 462 -4.16 -18.22 7.94
C TYR A 462 -5.08 -17.40 7.02
N CYS A 463 -5.39 -17.83 5.79
CA CYS A 463 -6.26 -17.05 4.88
C CYS A 463 -7.70 -17.61 4.70
N CYS A 464 -8.12 -18.60 5.49
CA CYS A 464 -9.45 -19.19 5.31
C CYS A 464 -10.51 -18.41 6.10
N SER A 465 -11.57 -17.97 5.42
CA SER A 465 -12.70 -17.24 6.04
C SER A 465 -13.48 -18.10 7.04
N PRO A 466 -13.79 -17.62 8.24
CA PRO A 466 -14.57 -18.37 9.23
C PRO A 466 -16.03 -18.55 8.81
N ASN A 467 -16.51 -17.77 7.83
CA ASN A 467 -17.90 -17.74 7.36
C ASN A 467 -18.22 -18.89 6.38
N ILE A 468 -17.21 -19.63 5.91
CA ILE A 468 -17.36 -20.74 4.99
C ILE A 468 -17.44 -22.05 5.79
N ALA A 469 -18.66 -22.59 5.93
CA ALA A 469 -18.95 -23.73 6.80
C ALA A 469 -18.05 -24.95 6.53
N TRP A 470 -17.84 -25.32 5.27
CA TRP A 470 -17.10 -26.53 4.88
C TRP A 470 -15.61 -26.55 5.30
N TYR A 471 -15.01 -25.39 5.54
CA TYR A 471 -13.66 -25.30 6.10
C TYR A 471 -13.59 -25.89 7.53
N ASN A 472 -14.67 -25.78 8.32
CA ASN A 472 -14.70 -26.24 9.71
C ASN A 472 -14.73 -27.78 9.84
N ASP A 473 -15.18 -28.46 8.78
CA ASP A 473 -15.33 -29.91 8.68
C ASP A 473 -14.11 -30.60 8.04
N THR A 474 -13.19 -29.83 7.47
CA THR A 474 -11.94 -30.33 6.89
C THR A 474 -10.78 -30.09 7.88
N PRO A 475 -10.24 -31.12 8.57
CA PRO A 475 -9.26 -30.92 9.64
C PRO A 475 -8.03 -30.12 9.22
N ASP A 476 -7.51 -30.38 8.01
CA ASP A 476 -6.34 -29.71 7.45
C ASP A 476 -6.60 -28.25 7.03
N ILE A 477 -7.85 -27.79 7.01
CA ILE A 477 -8.23 -26.40 6.75
C ILE A 477 -8.53 -25.68 8.07
N LYS A 478 -9.16 -26.36 9.02
CA LYS A 478 -9.63 -25.80 10.29
C LYS A 478 -8.54 -25.07 11.08
N SER A 479 -7.30 -25.57 11.05
CA SER A 479 -6.13 -24.93 11.67
C SER A 479 -5.63 -23.66 10.96
N HIS A 480 -6.13 -23.37 9.77
CA HIS A 480 -5.75 -22.25 8.89
C HIS A 480 -6.91 -21.24 8.70
N ILE A 481 -8.01 -21.42 9.43
CA ILE A 481 -9.10 -20.44 9.51
C ILE A 481 -8.61 -19.24 10.29
N CYS A 482 -8.82 -18.06 9.72
CA CYS A 482 -8.61 -16.80 10.38
C CYS A 482 -9.85 -16.39 11.17
N TYR A 483 -9.72 -16.30 12.48
CA TYR A 483 -10.75 -15.70 13.32
C TYR A 483 -10.30 -14.33 13.84
N ALA A 484 -11.20 -13.35 13.86
CA ALA A 484 -10.90 -12.00 14.36
C ALA A 484 -10.46 -12.00 15.84
N ASP A 485 -10.97 -12.92 16.65
CA ASP A 485 -10.57 -13.09 18.06
C ASP A 485 -9.11 -13.50 18.25
N SER A 486 -8.51 -14.10 17.23
CA SER A 486 -7.10 -14.51 17.20
C SER A 486 -6.13 -13.37 16.86
N LYS A 487 -6.65 -12.18 16.53
CA LYS A 487 -5.86 -10.98 16.25
C LYS A 487 -5.22 -10.40 17.50
N PRO A 488 -4.02 -9.80 17.37
CA PRO A 488 -3.35 -9.16 18.50
C PRO A 488 -4.15 -7.96 19.03
N LYS A 489 -3.81 -7.59 20.26
CA LYS A 489 -4.25 -6.38 20.94
C LYS A 489 -3.18 -5.30 20.84
N PRO A 490 -3.50 -4.03 21.15
CA PRO A 490 -2.51 -2.99 21.41
C PRO A 490 -1.40 -3.45 22.35
N LEU A 491 -0.18 -2.99 22.06
CA LEU A 491 1.06 -3.38 22.74
C LEU A 491 1.11 -2.91 24.20
N ASP A 492 0.31 -1.91 24.55
CA ASP A 492 0.11 -1.41 25.92
C ASP A 492 -0.76 -2.34 26.81
N GLY A 493 -1.32 -3.41 26.25
CA GLY A 493 -2.19 -4.35 26.96
C GLY A 493 -3.67 -3.96 26.98
N GLY A 494 -4.11 -3.06 26.10
CA GLY A 494 -5.49 -2.60 25.98
C GLY A 494 -6.56 -3.71 25.96
N ASN A 495 -7.74 -3.40 26.49
CA ASN A 495 -8.81 -4.39 26.65
C ASN A 495 -9.44 -4.87 25.33
N LYS A 496 -9.35 -4.08 24.26
CA LYS A 496 -9.93 -4.35 22.93
C LYS A 496 -8.84 -4.79 21.95
N ARG A 497 -9.20 -5.59 20.95
CA ARG A 497 -8.33 -5.88 19.79
C ARG A 497 -8.34 -4.72 18.78
N TYR A 498 -7.40 -4.72 17.85
CA TYR A 498 -7.31 -3.68 16.81
C TYR A 498 -8.58 -3.58 15.94
N ASP A 499 -9.14 -4.70 15.49
CA ASP A 499 -10.37 -4.77 14.69
C ASP A 499 -11.56 -4.11 15.42
N GLN A 500 -11.67 -4.32 16.73
CA GLN A 500 -12.72 -3.75 17.57
C GLN A 500 -12.55 -2.24 17.74
N ILE A 501 -11.32 -1.76 17.91
CA ILE A 501 -11.02 -0.33 17.99
C ILE A 501 -11.41 0.34 16.66
N PHE A 502 -11.10 -0.28 15.54
CA PHE A 502 -11.37 0.25 14.20
C PHE A 502 -12.87 0.25 13.88
N LYS A 503 -13.61 -0.83 14.20
CA LYS A 503 -15.08 -0.88 14.04
C LYS A 503 -15.80 0.18 14.86
N GLU A 504 -15.30 0.49 16.06
CA GLU A 504 -15.86 1.58 16.88
C GLU A 504 -15.49 2.99 16.39
N ILE A 505 -14.55 3.12 15.44
CA ILE A 505 -14.22 4.38 14.77
C ILE A 505 -15.10 4.55 13.52
N CYS A 506 -15.27 3.47 12.73
CA CYS A 506 -16.10 3.46 11.53
C CYS A 506 -17.02 2.22 11.50
N ALA A 507 -18.20 2.33 12.12
CA ALA A 507 -19.14 1.22 12.28
C ALA A 507 -19.84 0.76 10.99
N ASP A 508 -19.81 1.59 9.94
CA ASP A 508 -20.33 1.29 8.59
C ASP A 508 -19.23 0.78 7.62
N ALA A 509 -18.02 0.55 8.12
CA ALA A 509 -16.88 0.10 7.32
C ALA A 509 -16.33 -1.24 7.82
N TYR A 510 -15.70 -1.98 6.92
CA TYR A 510 -14.94 -3.18 7.27
C TYR A 510 -13.70 -2.82 8.09
N SER A 511 -13.59 -3.38 9.29
CA SER A 511 -12.42 -3.22 10.18
C SER A 511 -11.46 -4.41 10.14
N TRP A 512 -11.85 -5.49 9.46
CA TRP A 512 -11.18 -6.79 9.44
C TRP A 512 -11.50 -7.53 8.12
N GLU A 513 -10.58 -8.34 7.59
CA GLU A 513 -10.71 -9.07 6.30
C GLU A 513 -11.93 -10.03 6.28
N PHE A 514 -12.36 -10.50 7.45
CA PHE A 514 -13.54 -11.36 7.65
C PHE A 514 -14.45 -10.81 8.76
N ASP A 515 -14.68 -9.49 8.73
CA ASP A 515 -15.64 -8.81 9.60
C ASP A 515 -17.07 -9.35 9.38
N ASP A 516 -18.03 -8.83 10.13
CA ASP A 516 -19.43 -9.16 9.90
C ASP A 516 -19.95 -8.66 8.53
N GLU A 517 -20.87 -9.41 7.91
CA GLU A 517 -21.51 -8.99 6.64
C GLU A 517 -22.31 -7.67 6.75
N ASN A 518 -22.38 -7.09 7.96
CA ASN A 518 -22.99 -5.80 8.27
C ASN A 518 -22.16 -4.60 7.82
N SER A 519 -21.31 -4.76 6.79
CA SER A 519 -20.62 -3.65 6.12
C SER A 519 -20.72 -3.68 4.59
N THR A 520 -21.11 -4.80 3.94
CA THR A 520 -21.38 -4.81 2.49
C THR A 520 -22.82 -4.41 2.17
N TYR A 521 -22.92 -3.30 1.44
CA TYR A 521 -24.14 -2.77 0.87
C TYR A 521 -24.41 -3.43 -0.49
N ASN A 522 -25.68 -3.71 -0.76
CA ASN A 522 -26.15 -4.33 -1.98
C ASN A 522 -27.09 -3.36 -2.68
N CYS A 523 -26.94 -3.18 -3.99
CA CYS A 523 -27.86 -2.36 -4.79
C CYS A 523 -28.02 -2.95 -6.19
N LEU A 524 -29.08 -2.55 -6.90
CA LEU A 524 -29.34 -2.95 -8.28
C LEU A 524 -29.65 -1.70 -9.11
N GLY A 525 -29.10 -1.59 -10.32
CA GLY A 525 -29.55 -0.57 -11.26
C GLY A 525 -28.58 -0.28 -12.40
N THR A 526 -29.13 -0.07 -13.59
CA THR A 526 -28.38 0.32 -14.80
C THR A 526 -28.06 1.82 -14.85
N ASP A 527 -28.70 2.62 -14.01
CA ASP A 527 -28.61 4.08 -13.94
C ASP A 527 -28.39 4.52 -12.48
N VAL A 528 -27.16 4.35 -11.99
CA VAL A 528 -26.79 4.64 -10.59
C VAL A 528 -25.42 5.30 -10.55
N THR A 529 -25.32 6.45 -9.88
CA THR A 529 -24.06 7.13 -9.63
C THR A 529 -23.65 6.95 -8.17
N TYR A 530 -22.52 6.29 -7.96
CA TYR A 530 -21.83 6.17 -6.68
C TYR A 530 -20.92 7.39 -6.52
N THR A 531 -21.30 8.33 -5.67
CA THR A 531 -20.47 9.49 -5.33
C THR A 531 -19.63 9.14 -4.12
N VAL A 532 -18.31 9.04 -4.30
CA VAL A 532 -17.35 8.80 -3.21
C VAL A 532 -16.68 10.12 -2.87
N GLU A 533 -16.87 10.56 -1.63
CA GLU A 533 -16.44 11.87 -1.15
C GLU A 533 -15.34 11.71 -0.10
N PHE A 534 -14.26 12.48 -0.24
CA PHE A 534 -13.17 12.55 0.73
C PHE A 534 -13.21 13.90 1.49
N CYS A 535 -13.11 13.86 2.82
CA CYS A 535 -13.13 14.99 3.79
C CYS A 535 -14.40 15.86 3.87
#